data_AF-A0A5J6J8P6-F1
#
_entry.id   AF-A0A5J6J8P6-F1
#
_cell.length_a   1.000
_cell.length_b   1.000
_cell.length_c   1.000
_cell.angle_alpha   90.00
_cell.angle_beta   90.00
_cell.angle_gamma   90.00
#
_symmetry.space_group_name_H-M   'P 1'
#
loop_
_entity.id
_entity.type
_entity.pdbx_description
1 polymer ?
#
loop_
_entity_poly.entity_id
_entity_poly.type
_entity_poly.pdbx_seq_one_letter_code
_entity_poly.pdbx_strand_id
1 'polypeptide(L)'
;MKTFRNTTRALALAVVSLVAAAAVPAGQVSAATGRAAQCRTIGTSFTDKMIPGQCISNGANRLEMQYDGNLVLYSGSRACWASGTDGTDGVCAEFSGDWRPDSPYLSLESQFGQLRKYRGKYTGLHKTGNVSINGKGEVWIAYGKLAGC
;
A
#
# COMPACT_ATOMS: atom_id res chain seq x y z
N MET A 1 61.94 37.92 61.98
CA MET A 1 62.68 36.69 61.63
C MET A 1 61.71 35.51 61.71
N LYS A 2 61.51 34.83 60.58
CA LYS A 2 60.99 33.45 60.37
C LYS A 2 59.55 33.09 60.78
N THR A 3 58.80 32.75 59.73
CA THR A 3 57.52 32.04 59.64
C THR A 3 57.56 30.63 60.28
N PHE A 4 56.44 30.17 60.86
CA PHE A 4 56.20 28.75 61.14
C PHE A 4 54.79 28.31 60.72
N ARG A 5 54.75 27.15 60.06
CA ARG A 5 53.58 26.44 59.51
C ARG A 5 52.79 25.71 60.60
N ASN A 6 51.48 25.51 60.42
CA ASN A 6 50.90 24.22 59.97
C ASN A 6 49.38 24.19 60.18
N THR A 7 48.69 23.75 59.14
CA THR A 7 47.25 23.48 59.07
C THR A 7 46.94 22.06 59.53
N THR A 8 45.90 21.90 60.35
CA THR A 8 45.30 20.58 60.65
C THR A 8 43.81 20.61 60.31
N ARG A 9 43.37 19.59 59.57
CA ARG A 9 42.03 19.44 58.98
C ARG A 9 41.03 18.96 60.04
N ALA A 10 39.85 19.57 60.09
CA ALA A 10 38.71 19.08 60.86
C ALA A 10 37.79 18.22 59.98
N LEU A 11 37.39 17.05 60.50
CA LEU A 11 36.34 16.19 59.96
C LEU A 11 34.96 16.84 60.18
N ALA A 12 34.09 16.81 59.18
CA ALA A 12 32.66 17.08 59.36
C ALA A 12 31.86 15.93 58.74
N LEU A 13 31.00 15.30 59.55
CA LEU A 13 30.01 14.31 59.12
C LEU A 13 29.00 14.97 58.19
N ALA A 14 28.78 14.38 57.01
CA ALA A 14 27.69 14.78 56.11
C ALA A 14 26.50 13.82 56.27
N VAL A 15 25.34 14.41 56.49
CA VAL A 15 24.02 13.77 56.60
C VAL A 15 23.62 13.17 55.24
N VAL A 16 23.22 11.91 55.23
CA VAL A 16 22.70 11.24 54.03
C VAL A 16 21.22 11.59 53.86
N SER A 17 20.90 12.42 52.86
CA SER A 17 19.53 12.63 52.39
C SER A 17 19.21 11.61 51.29
N LEU A 18 18.24 10.73 51.53
CA LEU A 18 17.75 9.79 50.52
C LEU A 18 16.82 10.56 49.55
N VAL A 19 17.28 10.79 48.32
CA VAL A 19 16.39 11.25 47.23
C VAL A 19 15.81 10.01 46.58
N ALA A 20 14.50 9.78 46.76
CA ALA A 20 13.77 8.76 46.01
C ALA A 20 13.59 9.23 44.56
N ALA A 21 14.36 8.67 43.63
CA ALA A 21 14.16 8.87 42.21
C ALA A 21 12.93 8.04 41.76
N ALA A 22 11.80 8.71 41.54
CA ALA A 22 10.66 8.11 40.86
C ALA A 22 11.06 7.86 39.39
N ALA A 23 11.33 6.60 39.04
CA ALA A 23 11.52 6.20 37.66
C ALA A 23 10.19 6.33 36.92
N VAL A 24 10.07 7.35 36.08
CA VAL A 24 9.00 7.42 35.08
C VAL A 24 9.25 6.27 34.11
N PRO A 25 8.32 5.30 33.93
CA PRO A 25 8.49 4.34 32.87
C PRO A 25 8.42 5.10 31.56
N ALA A 26 9.51 5.07 30.79
CA ALA A 26 9.51 5.54 29.42
C ALA A 26 8.41 4.77 28.69
N GLY A 27 7.31 5.47 28.37
CA GLY A 27 6.24 4.92 27.56
C GLY A 27 6.86 4.36 26.28
N GLN A 28 6.57 3.10 26.00
CA GLN A 28 6.98 2.49 24.75
C GLN A 28 6.35 3.27 23.61
N VAL A 29 7.14 4.14 22.97
CA VAL A 29 6.82 4.67 21.65
C VAL A 29 6.91 3.45 20.73
N SER A 30 5.78 2.79 20.51
CA SER A 30 5.66 1.84 19.42
C SER A 30 6.02 2.60 18.16
N ALA A 31 7.20 2.31 17.61
CA ALA A 31 7.53 2.67 16.25
C ALA A 31 6.46 1.98 15.39
N ALA A 32 5.47 2.76 14.94
CA ALA A 32 4.70 2.39 13.78
C ALA A 32 5.71 2.28 12.65
N THR A 33 6.23 1.07 12.42
CA THR A 33 6.89 0.73 11.16
C THR A 33 5.93 1.20 10.09
N GLY A 34 6.29 2.29 9.42
CA GLY A 34 5.58 2.79 8.26
C GLY A 34 5.64 1.71 7.21
N ARG A 35 4.70 0.77 7.26
CA ARG A 35 4.35 -0.03 6.10
C ARG A 35 3.87 1.03 5.12
N ALA A 36 4.67 1.34 4.09
CA ALA A 36 4.18 2.09 2.94
C ALA A 36 2.80 1.54 2.63
N ALA A 37 1.77 2.38 2.75
CA ALA A 37 0.39 1.94 2.91
C ALA A 37 0.10 0.88 1.85
N GLN A 38 0.08 -0.39 2.27
CA GLN A 38 -0.16 -1.48 1.35
C GLN A 38 -1.63 -1.33 0.94
N CYS A 39 -1.90 -1.43 -0.35
CA CYS A 39 -3.27 -1.35 -0.87
C CYS A 39 -4.22 -2.26 -0.09
N ARG A 40 -5.47 -1.83 0.07
CA ARG A 40 -6.54 -2.63 0.65
C ARG A 40 -6.89 -3.75 -0.33
N THR A 41 -6.50 -4.98 -0.01
CA THR A 41 -6.84 -6.14 -0.84
C THR A 41 -8.34 -6.41 -0.75
N ILE A 42 -9.02 -6.45 -1.91
CA ILE A 42 -10.46 -6.73 -2.03
C ILE A 42 -10.77 -8.16 -2.51
N GLY A 43 -9.74 -8.98 -2.77
CA GLY A 43 -9.86 -10.36 -3.19
C GLY A 43 -8.84 -10.72 -4.27
N THR A 44 -9.13 -11.78 -5.03
CA THR A 44 -8.36 -12.17 -6.23
C THR A 44 -9.00 -11.66 -7.53
N SER A 45 -10.18 -11.05 -7.45
CA SER A 45 -10.94 -10.51 -8.58
C SER A 45 -11.96 -9.46 -8.13
N PHE A 46 -12.53 -8.71 -9.08
CA PHE A 46 -13.66 -7.79 -8.87
C PHE A 46 -14.55 -7.69 -10.12
N THR A 47 -15.84 -7.38 -9.94
CA THR A 47 -16.83 -7.21 -11.02
C THR A 47 -17.38 -5.80 -11.16
N ASP A 48 -17.19 -4.94 -10.16
CA ASP A 48 -17.71 -3.57 -10.20
C ASP A 48 -16.52 -2.61 -10.35
N LYS A 49 -16.13 -1.98 -9.25
CA LYS A 49 -15.14 -0.91 -9.22
C LYS A 49 -14.02 -1.22 -8.24
N MET A 50 -12.80 -0.95 -8.68
CA MET A 50 -11.62 -0.84 -7.83
C MET A 50 -11.27 0.64 -7.69
N ILE A 51 -11.42 1.20 -6.48
CA ILE A 51 -11.12 2.60 -6.19
C ILE A 51 -9.65 2.80 -5.79
N PRO A 52 -9.14 4.05 -5.79
CA PRO A 52 -7.78 4.35 -5.33
C PRO A 52 -7.43 3.70 -3.99
N GLY A 53 -6.23 3.13 -3.92
CA GLY A 53 -5.71 2.42 -2.77
C GLY A 53 -6.22 0.98 -2.61
N GLN A 54 -7.02 0.46 -3.54
CA GLN A 54 -7.43 -0.95 -3.54
C GLN A 54 -6.59 -1.80 -4.49
N CYS A 55 -6.56 -3.11 -4.21
CA CYS A 55 -5.93 -4.08 -5.08
C CYS A 55 -6.63 -5.44 -5.05
N ILE A 56 -6.44 -6.21 -6.12
CA ILE A 56 -6.63 -7.66 -6.09
C ILE A 56 -5.25 -8.33 -6.01
N SER A 57 -5.14 -9.40 -5.23
CA SER A 57 -3.86 -10.03 -4.92
C SER A 57 -3.97 -11.55 -4.98
N ASN A 58 -2.93 -12.21 -5.51
CA ASN A 58 -2.79 -13.66 -5.48
C ASN A 58 -1.30 -14.04 -5.32
N GLY A 59 -0.94 -14.52 -4.13
CA GLY A 59 0.45 -14.77 -3.77
C GLY A 59 1.27 -13.48 -3.75
N ALA A 60 2.41 -13.48 -4.45
CA ALA A 60 3.26 -12.29 -4.59
C ALA A 60 2.75 -11.27 -5.60
N ASN A 61 1.71 -11.61 -6.38
CA ASN A 61 1.22 -10.78 -7.46
C ASN A 61 0.05 -9.93 -7.01
N ARG A 62 0.02 -8.66 -7.39
CA ARG A 62 -1.14 -7.78 -7.15
C ARG A 62 -1.37 -6.83 -8.30
N LEU A 63 -2.63 -6.56 -8.60
CA LEU A 63 -3.05 -5.45 -9.45
C LEU A 63 -3.64 -4.37 -8.54
N GLU A 64 -3.04 -3.19 -8.56
CA GLU A 64 -3.32 -2.10 -7.63
C GLU A 64 -3.75 -0.84 -8.38
N MET A 65 -4.90 -0.29 -8.00
CA MET A 65 -5.33 1.04 -8.41
C MET A 65 -4.73 2.05 -7.44
N GLN A 66 -3.64 2.70 -7.83
CA GLN A 66 -2.89 3.62 -6.98
C GLN A 66 -3.60 4.96 -6.80
N TYR A 67 -3.19 5.71 -5.79
CA TYR A 67 -3.74 7.03 -5.49
C TYR A 67 -3.42 8.09 -6.55
N ASP A 68 -2.31 7.93 -7.27
CA ASP A 68 -1.86 8.83 -8.34
C ASP A 68 -2.58 8.62 -9.68
N GLY A 69 -3.52 7.67 -9.72
CA GLY A 69 -4.30 7.34 -10.91
C GLY A 69 -3.74 6.23 -11.79
N ASN A 70 -2.65 5.58 -11.38
CA ASN A 70 -2.06 4.49 -12.15
C ASN A 70 -2.61 3.12 -11.71
N LEU A 71 -3.01 2.30 -12.68
CA LEU A 71 -3.33 0.89 -12.44
C LEU A 71 -2.08 0.07 -12.74
N VAL A 72 -1.52 -0.60 -11.72
CA VAL A 72 -0.20 -1.25 -11.83
C VAL A 72 -0.26 -2.70 -11.38
N LEU A 73 0.31 -3.58 -12.21
CA LEU A 73 0.55 -4.98 -11.88
C LEU A 73 1.96 -5.12 -11.31
N TYR A 74 2.04 -5.70 -10.11
CA TYR A 74 3.28 -6.03 -9.43
C TYR A 74 3.46 -7.53 -9.26
N SER A 75 4.72 -7.97 -9.24
CA SER A 75 5.17 -9.23 -8.62
C SER A 75 6.21 -8.89 -7.55
N GLY A 76 5.84 -9.08 -6.28
CA GLY A 76 6.61 -8.54 -5.14
C GLY A 76 6.70 -7.01 -5.23
N SER A 77 7.92 -6.49 -5.28
CA SER A 77 8.21 -5.06 -5.44
C SER A 77 8.39 -4.62 -6.90
N ARG A 78 8.46 -5.56 -7.86
CA ARG A 78 8.68 -5.26 -9.28
C ARG A 78 7.36 -4.89 -9.96
N ALA A 79 7.28 -3.72 -10.56
CA ALA A 79 6.21 -3.38 -11.49
C ALA A 79 6.43 -4.11 -12.82
N CYS A 80 5.48 -4.96 -13.22
CA CYS A 80 5.54 -5.72 -14.47
C CYS A 80 4.81 -5.00 -15.60
N TRP A 81 3.75 -4.27 -15.27
CA TRP A 81 2.93 -3.52 -16.21
C TRP A 81 2.25 -2.36 -15.49
N ALA A 82 2.02 -1.26 -16.20
CA ALA A 82 1.30 -0.09 -15.71
C ALA A 82 0.41 0.50 -16.80
N SER A 83 -0.71 1.11 -16.43
CA SER A 83 -1.61 1.78 -17.37
C SER A 83 -1.04 3.07 -17.95
N GLY A 84 -0.09 3.70 -17.25
CA GLY A 84 0.48 5.00 -17.65
C GLY A 84 -0.56 6.11 -17.59
N THR A 85 -1.43 6.06 -16.57
CA THR A 85 -2.47 7.05 -16.28
C THR A 85 -2.18 7.80 -14.98
N ASP A 86 -0.93 7.74 -14.50
CA ASP A 86 -0.43 8.52 -13.38
C ASP A 86 -0.58 10.03 -13.62
N GLY A 87 -0.66 10.78 -12.52
CA GLY A 87 -0.84 12.23 -12.52
C GLY A 87 -2.30 12.68 -12.61
N THR A 88 -3.25 11.74 -12.49
CA THR A 88 -4.69 12.05 -12.38
C THR A 88 -5.26 11.40 -11.12
N ASP A 89 -5.53 12.20 -10.10
CA ASP A 89 -6.09 11.69 -8.84
C ASP A 89 -7.54 11.20 -9.01
N GLY A 90 -7.96 10.33 -8.10
CA GLY A 90 -9.36 9.88 -8.01
C GLY A 90 -9.79 8.92 -9.12
N VAL A 91 -8.85 8.38 -9.90
CA VAL A 91 -9.16 7.41 -10.96
C VAL A 91 -9.57 6.07 -10.35
N CYS A 92 -10.64 5.49 -10.88
CA CYS A 92 -11.10 4.16 -10.51
C CYS A 92 -11.06 3.21 -11.71
N ALA A 93 -10.81 1.93 -11.45
CA ALA A 93 -10.88 0.89 -12.46
C ALA A 93 -12.27 0.26 -12.41
N GLU A 94 -13.02 0.28 -13.51
CA GLU A 94 -14.40 -0.20 -13.59
C GLU A 94 -14.53 -1.34 -14.60
N PHE A 95 -15.08 -2.47 -14.16
CA PHE A 95 -15.37 -3.59 -15.04
C PHE A 95 -16.80 -3.47 -15.59
N SER A 96 -16.92 -3.57 -16.90
CA SER A 96 -18.20 -3.68 -17.58
C SER A 96 -18.33 -5.08 -18.17
N GLY A 97 -19.23 -5.87 -17.58
CA GLY A 97 -19.55 -7.22 -18.01
C GLY A 97 -20.92 -7.36 -18.69
N ASP A 98 -21.60 -6.27 -18.98
CA ASP A 98 -22.93 -6.31 -19.58
C ASP A 98 -22.89 -6.75 -21.06
N TRP A 99 -24.04 -7.15 -21.62
CA TRP A 99 -24.10 -7.64 -23.01
C TRP A 99 -24.24 -6.48 -24.01
N ARG A 100 -23.23 -5.60 -24.06
CA ARG A 100 -23.11 -4.51 -25.05
C ARG A 100 -22.06 -4.86 -26.12
N PRO A 101 -22.13 -4.28 -27.34
CA PRO A 101 -21.16 -4.54 -28.41
C PRO A 101 -19.70 -4.30 -28.03
N ASP A 102 -19.45 -3.42 -27.06
CA ASP A 102 -18.11 -3.07 -26.61
C ASP A 102 -17.63 -3.78 -25.34
N SER A 103 -18.47 -4.65 -24.76
CA SER A 103 -18.20 -5.43 -23.54
C SER A 103 -17.67 -6.83 -23.86
N PRO A 104 -16.90 -7.46 -22.96
CA PRO A 104 -16.48 -6.94 -21.66
C PRO A 104 -15.25 -6.02 -21.77
N TYR A 105 -15.12 -5.09 -20.84
CA TYR A 105 -13.94 -4.24 -20.74
C TYR A 105 -13.65 -3.83 -19.30
N LEU A 106 -12.41 -3.41 -19.09
CA LEU A 106 -11.98 -2.62 -17.94
C LEU A 106 -11.75 -1.19 -18.42
N SER A 107 -12.35 -0.20 -17.79
CA SER A 107 -12.03 1.21 -18.02
C SER A 107 -11.40 1.86 -16.79
N LEU A 108 -10.59 2.88 -17.04
CA LEU A 108 -10.03 3.77 -16.03
C LEU A 108 -10.75 5.10 -16.12
N GLU A 109 -11.58 5.39 -15.12
CA GLU A 109 -12.52 6.51 -15.11
C GLU A 109 -12.08 7.56 -14.08
N SER A 110 -12.09 8.83 -14.50
CA SER A 110 -11.88 9.99 -13.63
C SER A 110 -13.14 10.87 -13.63
N GLN A 111 -13.15 11.91 -12.80
CA GLN A 111 -14.19 12.95 -12.85
C GLN A 111 -14.24 13.71 -14.19
N PHE A 112 -13.16 13.66 -14.99
CA PHE A 112 -13.07 14.29 -16.30
C PHE A 112 -13.42 13.32 -17.45
N GLY A 113 -13.79 12.07 -17.12
CA GLY A 113 -14.16 11.02 -18.07
C GLY A 113 -13.13 9.90 -18.17
N GLN A 114 -13.33 9.04 -19.17
CA GLN A 114 -12.55 7.83 -19.41
C GLN A 114 -11.13 8.16 -19.88
N LEU A 115 -10.12 7.76 -19.11
CA LEU A 115 -8.71 7.91 -19.47
C LEU A 115 -8.22 6.78 -20.36
N ARG A 116 -8.65 5.55 -20.06
CA ARG A 116 -8.20 4.36 -20.79
C ARG A 116 -9.24 3.25 -20.76
N LYS A 117 -9.25 2.41 -21.78
CA LYS A 117 -10.13 1.25 -21.89
C LYS A 117 -9.36 0.04 -22.41
N TYR A 118 -9.53 -1.07 -21.75
CA TYR A 118 -8.92 -2.35 -22.10
C TYR A 118 -10.02 -3.36 -22.41
N ARG A 119 -9.99 -3.91 -23.61
CA ARG A 119 -10.99 -4.89 -24.05
C ARG A 119 -10.67 -6.26 -23.44
N GLY A 120 -11.67 -6.86 -22.83
CA GLY A 120 -11.67 -8.28 -22.49
C GLY A 120 -12.26 -9.11 -23.63
N LYS A 121 -12.51 -10.39 -23.34
CA LYS A 121 -13.18 -11.29 -24.27
C LYS A 121 -14.07 -12.29 -23.52
N TYR A 122 -15.27 -12.51 -24.03
CA TYR A 122 -16.08 -13.66 -23.65
C TYR A 122 -15.76 -14.88 -24.51
N THR A 123 -15.99 -16.07 -23.97
CA THR A 123 -15.92 -17.30 -24.75
C THR A 123 -17.31 -17.65 -25.29
N GLY A 124 -17.39 -18.62 -26.20
CA GLY A 124 -18.69 -19.07 -26.74
C GLY A 124 -19.65 -19.60 -25.67
N LEU A 125 -19.12 -20.15 -24.58
CA LEU A 125 -19.89 -20.76 -23.48
C LEU A 125 -20.04 -19.85 -22.25
N HIS A 126 -19.15 -18.86 -22.08
CA HIS A 126 -19.14 -17.98 -20.91
C HIS A 126 -19.26 -16.52 -21.32
N LYS A 127 -20.48 -15.98 -21.17
CA LYS A 127 -20.85 -14.59 -21.49
C LYS A 127 -20.83 -13.67 -20.26
N THR A 128 -20.19 -14.11 -19.19
CA THR A 128 -19.99 -13.37 -17.94
C THR A 128 -18.51 -13.43 -17.55
N GLY A 129 -18.06 -12.52 -16.68
CA GLY A 129 -16.66 -12.45 -16.29
C GLY A 129 -16.40 -11.43 -15.18
N ASN A 130 -15.13 -11.17 -14.92
CA ASN A 130 -14.62 -10.22 -13.94
C ASN A 130 -13.24 -9.74 -14.39
N VAL A 131 -12.63 -8.82 -13.63
CA VAL A 131 -11.18 -8.63 -13.67
C VAL A 131 -10.56 -9.51 -12.60
N SER A 132 -9.60 -10.35 -12.95
CA SER A 132 -8.97 -11.30 -12.02
C SER A 132 -7.46 -11.39 -12.19
N ILE A 133 -6.78 -11.84 -11.13
CA ILE A 133 -5.36 -12.15 -11.12
C ILE A 133 -5.12 -13.59 -10.69
N ASN A 134 -4.28 -14.31 -11.43
CA ASN A 134 -3.92 -15.69 -11.10
C ASN A 134 -2.55 -15.78 -10.39
N GLY A 135 -2.23 -16.98 -9.88
CA GLY A 135 -0.97 -17.22 -9.16
C GLY A 135 0.30 -17.10 -10.03
N LYS A 136 0.16 -17.04 -11.35
CA LYS A 136 1.27 -16.82 -12.30
C LYS A 136 1.57 -15.33 -12.52
N GLY A 137 0.79 -14.42 -11.94
CA GLY A 137 0.94 -12.98 -12.15
C GLY A 137 0.30 -12.49 -13.45
N GLU A 138 -0.70 -13.19 -13.97
CA GLU A 138 -1.45 -12.76 -15.14
C GLU A 138 -2.78 -12.12 -14.73
N VAL A 139 -3.09 -10.98 -15.36
CA VAL A 139 -4.35 -10.27 -15.17
C VAL A 139 -5.24 -10.49 -16.38
N TRP A 140 -6.51 -10.77 -16.11
CA TRP A 140 -7.51 -11.11 -17.12
C TRP A 140 -8.74 -10.23 -16.96
N ILE A 141 -9.30 -9.80 -18.09
CA ILE A 141 -10.62 -9.15 -18.20
C ILE A 141 -11.54 -10.16 -18.88
N ALA A 142 -12.44 -10.76 -18.09
CA ALA A 142 -13.11 -12.00 -18.44
C ALA A 142 -12.09 -13.06 -18.92
N TYR A 143 -12.13 -13.47 -20.17
CA TYR A 143 -11.23 -14.46 -20.77
C TYR A 143 -10.19 -13.84 -21.72
N GLY A 144 -10.02 -12.51 -21.69
CA GLY A 144 -8.96 -11.81 -22.41
C GLY A 144 -7.82 -11.41 -21.48
N LYS A 145 -6.57 -11.79 -21.80
CA LYS A 145 -5.40 -11.41 -21.03
C LYS A 145 -5.11 -9.91 -21.20
N LEU A 146 -5.03 -9.19 -20.09
CA LEU A 146 -4.65 -7.77 -20.06
C LEU A 146 -3.13 -7.62 -19.97
N ALA A 147 -2.54 -8.25 -18.96
CA ALA A 147 -1.13 -8.06 -18.60
C ALA A 147 -0.56 -9.31 -17.92
N GLY A 148 0.76 -9.36 -17.81
CA GLY A 148 1.45 -10.40 -17.07
C GLY A 148 2.81 -9.93 -16.57
N CYS A 149 3.24 -10.51 -15.46
CA CYS A 149 4.64 -10.75 -15.18
C CYS A 149 5.08 -12.04 -15.91
#